data_AF-A0A544T2Q0-F1
#
_entry.id   AF-A0A544T2Q0-F1
#
_cell.length_a   1.000
_cell.length_b   1.000
_cell.length_c   1.000
_cell.angle_alpha   90.00
_cell.angle_beta   90.00
_cell.angle_gamma   90.00
#
_symmetry.space_group_name_H-M   'P 1'
#
loop_
_entity.id
_entity.type
_entity.pdbx_description
1 polymer ?
#
loop_
_entity_poly.entity_id
_entity_poly.type
_entity_poly.pdbx_seq_one_letter_code
_entity_poly.pdbx_strand_id
1 'polypeptide(L)'
;MKKSFQIGSAFIGIIVGAGFASGQEILQFFSSFGYIGMAGSILAAILFAFLGMNLTQLGSRLQTTSHKDVIYHICGRYLGAFVDIIITFFLFGVTVVMFSGAGAIFEEQFGLPAVAGSLFMTVITIATVTLNVQKVISLISSVTPFLLVMVVVIAGYSLFHFDPDSIDMDAAVAKTSPAASNWLMGALLYVSYNIAAGVAMITVIGGTVKDQKVAGRGGIIGGLGLGLLILLINISMLTQMDKIADVAMPMITLSNAIHPIVGYIMAIVLIGMIYNTAVAMLYAFSARVVKPEKPSFKAFTILFGVIAFIASFLGFVNLVGTVYPITGYLGFLLIAAIIVSWVMFKRKSVRA
;
A
#
# COMPACT_ATOMS: atom_id res chain seq x y z
N MET A 1 -17.63 -9.63 -12.84
CA MET A 1 -16.44 -8.86 -13.27
C MET A 1 -16.35 -7.51 -12.57
N LYS A 2 -17.37 -6.63 -12.64
CA LYS A 2 -17.36 -5.30 -11.98
C LYS A 2 -16.93 -5.31 -10.50
N LYS A 3 -17.47 -6.23 -9.69
CA LYS A 3 -17.07 -6.38 -8.27
C LYS A 3 -15.61 -6.81 -8.09
N SER A 4 -15.10 -7.73 -8.91
CA SER A 4 -13.70 -8.15 -8.85
C SER A 4 -12.75 -7.00 -9.20
N PHE A 5 -13.09 -6.18 -10.21
CA PHE A 5 -12.32 -4.97 -10.53
C PHE A 5 -12.33 -3.94 -9.39
N GLN A 6 -13.48 -3.75 -8.74
CA GLN A 6 -13.58 -2.86 -7.59
C GLN A 6 -12.71 -3.34 -6.43
N ILE A 7 -12.74 -4.65 -6.11
CA ILE A 7 -11.85 -5.26 -5.10
C ILE A 7 -10.39 -5.08 -5.48
N GLY A 8 -10.02 -5.36 -6.74
CA GLY A 8 -8.64 -5.22 -7.19
C GLY A 8 -8.15 -3.76 -7.15
N SER A 9 -8.99 -2.81 -7.55
CA SER A 9 -8.65 -1.38 -7.50
C SER A 9 -8.51 -0.89 -6.06
N ALA A 10 -9.36 -1.38 -5.15
CA ALA A 10 -9.24 -1.09 -3.73
C ALA A 10 -8.00 -1.75 -3.11
N PHE A 11 -7.66 -2.98 -3.50
CA PHE A 11 -6.42 -3.65 -3.10
C PHE A 11 -5.20 -2.78 -3.45
N ILE A 12 -5.12 -2.31 -4.70
CA ILE A 12 -4.03 -1.43 -5.14
C ILE A 12 -4.05 -0.14 -4.31
N GLY A 13 -5.21 0.49 -4.14
CA GLY A 13 -5.33 1.73 -3.37
C GLY A 13 -4.98 1.60 -1.89
N ILE A 14 -5.16 0.43 -1.28
CA ILE A 14 -4.74 0.17 0.11
C ILE A 14 -3.21 0.11 0.21
N ILE A 15 -2.58 -0.60 -0.73
CA ILE A 15 -1.14 -0.86 -0.70
C ILE A 15 -0.34 0.36 -1.15
N VAL A 16 -0.82 1.05 -2.17
CA VAL A 16 -0.13 2.22 -2.70
C VAL A 16 -0.35 3.42 -1.79
N GLY A 17 0.64 3.70 -0.94
CA GLY A 17 0.73 4.92 -0.13
C GLY A 17 1.73 5.94 -0.70
N ALA A 18 2.17 6.87 0.15
CA ALA A 18 3.13 7.92 -0.22
C ALA A 18 4.45 7.38 -0.79
N GLY A 19 5.03 6.36 -0.14
CA GLY A 19 6.33 5.80 -0.53
C GLY A 19 6.30 5.12 -1.90
N PHE A 20 5.22 4.40 -2.19
CA PHE A 20 4.97 3.82 -3.51
C PHE A 20 4.75 4.92 -4.56
N ALA A 21 3.80 5.84 -4.32
CA ALA A 21 3.37 6.82 -5.32
C ALA A 21 4.47 7.84 -5.64
N SER A 22 5.31 8.19 -4.66
CA SER A 22 6.51 9.02 -4.89
C SER A 22 7.60 8.31 -5.69
N GLY A 23 7.55 6.98 -5.80
CA GLY A 23 8.59 6.15 -6.42
C GLY A 23 9.74 5.76 -5.49
N GLN A 24 9.77 6.29 -4.26
CA GLN A 24 10.90 6.10 -3.35
C GLN A 24 11.06 4.66 -2.87
N GLU A 25 9.94 3.98 -2.61
CA GLU A 25 9.98 2.55 -2.31
C GLU A 25 10.48 1.74 -3.52
N ILE A 26 10.03 2.08 -4.73
CA ILE A 26 10.37 1.29 -5.91
C ILE A 26 11.86 1.46 -6.24
N LEU A 27 12.39 2.67 -6.05
CA LEU A 27 13.82 2.96 -6.13
C LEU A 27 14.60 2.03 -5.18
N GLN A 28 14.30 2.06 -3.88
CA GLN A 28 15.09 1.32 -2.88
C GLN A 28 14.94 -0.20 -2.97
N PHE A 29 13.75 -0.71 -3.28
CA PHE A 29 13.46 -2.15 -3.27
C PHE A 29 13.70 -2.84 -4.62
N PHE A 30 13.79 -2.09 -5.72
CA PHE A 30 13.95 -2.66 -7.06
C PHE A 30 15.02 -1.94 -7.88
N SER A 31 14.88 -0.63 -8.11
CA SER A 31 15.74 0.08 -9.07
C SER A 31 17.18 0.24 -8.59
N SER A 32 17.43 0.29 -7.28
CA SER A 32 18.75 0.25 -6.64
C SER A 32 19.52 -1.04 -6.87
N PHE A 33 18.91 -2.05 -7.51
CA PHE A 33 19.63 -3.25 -7.96
C PHE A 33 19.94 -3.20 -9.46
N GLY A 34 19.73 -2.06 -10.14
CA GLY A 34 19.88 -1.93 -11.58
C GLY A 34 18.89 -2.80 -12.35
N TYR A 35 19.28 -3.25 -13.54
CA TYR A 35 18.38 -3.98 -14.44
C TYR A 35 17.84 -5.29 -13.86
N ILE A 36 18.59 -5.99 -13.00
CA ILE A 36 18.10 -7.22 -12.34
C ILE A 36 16.93 -6.95 -11.40
N GLY A 37 16.75 -5.69 -10.96
CA GLY A 37 15.57 -5.24 -10.21
C GLY A 37 14.25 -5.51 -10.91
N MET A 38 14.21 -5.58 -12.25
CA MET A 38 13.01 -5.94 -13.00
C MET A 38 12.51 -7.36 -12.68
N ALA A 39 13.43 -8.31 -12.49
CA ALA A 39 13.08 -9.68 -12.07
C ALA A 39 12.42 -9.66 -10.68
N GLY A 40 12.89 -8.78 -9.79
CA GLY A 40 12.27 -8.52 -8.49
C GLY A 40 10.85 -7.98 -8.63
N SER A 41 10.61 -7.02 -9.53
CA SER A 41 9.26 -6.47 -9.77
C SER A 41 8.28 -7.53 -10.30
N ILE A 42 8.73 -8.40 -11.21
CA ILE A 42 7.93 -9.51 -11.74
C ILE A 42 7.61 -10.52 -10.62
N LEU A 43 8.61 -10.88 -9.80
CA LEU A 43 8.39 -11.76 -8.66
C LEU A 43 7.37 -11.17 -7.68
N ALA A 44 7.49 -9.87 -7.37
CA ALA A 44 6.54 -9.18 -6.51
C ALA A 44 5.12 -9.22 -7.09
N ALA A 45 4.95 -9.01 -8.40
CA ALA A 45 3.66 -9.11 -9.08
C ALA A 45 3.00 -10.50 -8.88
N ILE A 46 3.78 -11.58 -9.08
CA ILE A 46 3.30 -12.95 -8.90
C ILE A 46 2.89 -13.20 -7.43
N LEU A 47 3.74 -12.79 -6.49
CA LEU A 47 3.48 -12.99 -5.06
C LEU A 47 2.27 -12.17 -4.58
N PHE A 48 2.14 -10.90 -4.97
CA PHE A 48 0.98 -10.09 -4.63
C PHE A 48 -0.32 -10.67 -5.22
N ALA A 49 -0.29 -11.17 -6.46
CA ALA A 49 -1.47 -11.82 -7.05
C ALA A 49 -1.87 -13.08 -6.27
N PHE A 50 -0.88 -13.92 -5.91
CA PHE A 50 -1.12 -15.14 -5.14
C PHE A 50 -1.63 -14.84 -3.73
N LEU A 51 -0.94 -13.98 -2.98
CA LEU A 51 -1.30 -13.63 -1.60
C LEU A 51 -2.61 -12.86 -1.56
N GLY A 52 -2.82 -11.93 -2.48
CA GLY A 52 -4.07 -11.17 -2.58
C GLY A 52 -5.28 -12.04 -2.89
N MET A 53 -5.14 -13.03 -3.78
CA MET A 53 -6.18 -14.04 -4.01
C MET A 53 -6.54 -14.76 -2.71
N ASN A 54 -5.54 -15.25 -1.98
CA ASN A 54 -5.74 -16.00 -0.74
C ASN A 54 -6.44 -15.17 0.34
N LEU A 55 -5.97 -13.95 0.58
CA LEU A 55 -6.52 -13.07 1.61
C LEU A 55 -7.96 -12.64 1.31
N THR A 56 -8.25 -12.29 0.06
CA THR A 56 -9.62 -11.94 -0.35
C THR A 56 -10.56 -13.14 -0.29
N GLN A 57 -10.10 -14.35 -0.65
CA GLN A 57 -10.87 -15.58 -0.48
C GLN A 57 -11.11 -15.94 0.99
N LEU A 58 -10.11 -15.79 1.86
CA LEU A 58 -10.26 -16.03 3.29
C LEU A 58 -11.27 -15.06 3.91
N GLY A 59 -11.16 -13.77 3.56
CA GLY A 59 -12.15 -12.76 3.95
C GLY A 59 -13.56 -13.16 3.52
N SER A 60 -13.73 -13.51 2.24
CA SER A 60 -15.00 -13.96 1.67
C SER A 60 -15.55 -15.20 2.36
N ARG A 61 -14.71 -16.18 2.66
CA ARG A 61 -15.15 -17.41 3.33
C ARG A 61 -15.61 -17.18 4.77
N LEU A 62 -14.86 -16.37 5.51
CA LEU A 62 -15.15 -16.09 6.91
C LEU A 62 -16.24 -15.04 7.08
N GLN A 63 -16.63 -14.34 6.00
CA GLN A 63 -17.58 -13.22 6.04
C GLN A 63 -17.21 -12.22 7.13
N THR A 64 -15.91 -11.94 7.27
CA THR A 64 -15.39 -11.16 8.37
C THR A 64 -15.59 -9.67 8.17
N THR A 65 -15.82 -8.94 9.26
CA THR A 65 -15.81 -7.48 9.32
C THR A 65 -14.53 -6.93 9.95
N SER A 66 -13.63 -7.80 10.43
CA SER A 66 -12.34 -7.41 11.00
C SER A 66 -11.23 -8.39 10.61
N HIS A 67 -9.98 -7.94 10.67
CA HIS A 67 -8.85 -8.82 10.35
C HIS A 67 -8.65 -9.96 11.36
N LYS A 68 -9.13 -9.78 12.60
CA LYS A 68 -8.98 -10.72 13.71
C LYS A 68 -9.32 -12.15 13.31
N ASP A 69 -10.49 -12.36 12.72
CA ASP A 69 -11.00 -13.70 12.43
C ASP A 69 -10.10 -14.43 11.43
N VAL A 70 -9.54 -13.70 10.47
CA VAL A 70 -8.60 -14.26 9.49
C VAL A 70 -7.26 -14.55 10.15
N ILE A 71 -6.72 -13.62 10.94
CA ILE A 71 -5.44 -13.80 11.64
C ILE A 71 -5.49 -15.00 12.58
N TYR A 72 -6.55 -15.14 13.39
CA TYR A 72 -6.73 -16.29 14.27
C TYR A 72 -6.95 -17.60 13.47
N HIS A 73 -7.55 -17.52 12.28
CA HIS A 73 -7.69 -18.68 11.40
C HIS A 73 -6.36 -19.16 10.83
N ILE A 74 -5.46 -18.25 10.42
CA ILE A 74 -4.18 -18.62 9.79
C ILE A 74 -3.05 -18.87 10.80
N CYS A 75 -3.04 -18.16 11.93
CA CYS A 75 -1.97 -18.25 12.94
C CYS A 75 -2.38 -19.06 14.18
N GLY A 76 -3.64 -19.43 14.34
CA GLY A 76 -4.15 -20.08 15.55
C GLY A 76 -4.28 -19.13 16.74
N ARG A 77 -4.63 -19.67 17.91
CA ARG A 77 -5.03 -18.86 19.08
C ARG A 77 -3.90 -18.02 19.68
N TYR A 78 -2.72 -18.62 19.89
CA TYR A 78 -1.63 -17.95 20.61
C TYR A 78 -0.85 -17.01 19.71
N LEU A 79 -0.34 -17.52 18.58
CA LEU A 79 0.39 -16.69 17.62
C LEU A 79 -0.53 -15.65 16.97
N GLY A 80 -1.79 -16.01 16.69
CA GLY A 80 -2.76 -15.07 16.16
C GLY A 80 -3.04 -13.89 17.10
N ALA A 81 -3.11 -14.11 18.41
CA ALA A 81 -3.29 -13.01 19.37
C ALA A 81 -2.12 -12.01 19.34
N PHE A 82 -0.89 -12.52 19.29
CA PHE A 82 0.31 -11.68 19.18
C PHE A 82 0.33 -10.88 17.88
N VAL A 83 0.12 -11.54 16.74
CA VAL A 83 0.10 -10.91 15.41
C VAL A 83 -1.00 -9.86 15.31
N ASP A 84 -2.19 -10.15 15.84
CA ASP A 84 -3.35 -9.26 15.82
C ASP A 84 -3.13 -7.97 16.63
N ILE A 85 -2.49 -8.06 17.81
CA ILE A 85 -2.11 -6.87 18.59
C ILE A 85 -1.14 -5.99 17.81
N ILE A 86 -0.12 -6.61 17.21
CA ILE A 86 0.90 -5.91 16.45
C ILE A 86 0.30 -5.23 15.22
N ILE A 87 -0.52 -5.94 14.43
CA ILE A 87 -1.24 -5.35 13.30
C ILE A 87 -2.08 -4.17 13.77
N THR A 88 -2.85 -4.33 14.84
CA THR A 88 -3.70 -3.25 15.36
C THR A 88 -2.91 -1.99 15.71
N PHE A 89 -1.76 -2.15 16.38
CA PHE A 89 -0.85 -1.03 16.68
C PHE A 89 -0.35 -0.36 15.39
N PHE A 90 0.05 -1.15 14.39
CA PHE A 90 0.53 -0.61 13.12
C PHE A 90 -0.54 0.09 12.30
N LEU A 91 -1.77 -0.42 12.26
CA LEU A 91 -2.85 0.25 11.54
C LEU A 91 -3.02 1.68 12.07
N PHE A 92 -3.02 1.84 13.40
CA PHE A 92 -3.08 3.17 14.00
C PHE A 92 -1.82 4.02 13.70
N GLY A 93 -0.63 3.44 13.86
CA GLY A 93 0.64 4.12 13.57
C GLY A 93 0.74 4.62 12.13
N VAL A 94 0.33 3.80 11.16
CA VAL A 94 0.32 4.17 9.74
C VAL A 94 -0.71 5.28 9.48
N THR A 95 -1.88 5.28 10.13
CA THR A 95 -2.81 6.42 10.03
C THR A 95 -2.15 7.72 10.48
N VAL A 96 -1.42 7.71 11.60
CA VAL A 96 -0.68 8.88 12.11
C VAL A 96 0.37 9.35 11.10
N VAL A 97 1.15 8.40 10.55
CA VAL A 97 2.16 8.67 9.52
C VAL A 97 1.51 9.28 8.26
N MET A 98 0.36 8.79 7.82
CA MET A 98 -0.33 9.33 6.64
C MET A 98 -0.84 10.76 6.86
N PHE A 99 -1.35 11.09 8.05
CA PHE A 99 -1.75 12.46 8.38
C PHE A 99 -0.54 13.40 8.41
N SER A 100 0.59 12.95 8.95
CA SER A 100 1.84 13.72 8.97
C SER A 100 2.40 13.92 7.55
N GLY A 101 2.39 12.86 6.73
CA GLY A 101 2.85 12.90 5.34
C GLY A 101 2.02 13.83 4.46
N ALA A 102 0.70 13.88 4.65
CA ALA A 102 -0.15 14.86 3.96
C ALA A 102 0.22 16.30 4.33
N GLY A 103 0.58 16.55 5.59
CA GLY A 103 1.08 17.86 6.04
C GLY A 103 2.37 18.25 5.34
N ALA A 104 3.35 17.34 5.29
CA ALA A 104 4.63 17.57 4.62
C ALA A 104 4.46 17.94 3.14
N ILE A 105 3.57 17.26 2.41
CA ILE A 105 3.30 17.58 1.00
C ILE A 105 2.66 18.96 0.82
N PHE A 106 1.75 19.34 1.71
CA PHE A 106 1.14 20.68 1.65
C PHE A 106 2.19 21.77 1.82
N GLU A 107 3.16 21.56 2.71
CA GLU A 107 4.26 22.48 2.94
C GLU A 107 5.25 22.50 1.78
N GLU A 108 5.71 21.34 1.32
CA GLU A 108 6.74 21.24 0.28
C GLU A 108 6.23 21.57 -1.13
N GLN A 109 5.02 21.14 -1.50
CA GLN A 109 4.51 21.28 -2.87
C GLN A 109 3.61 22.50 -3.08
N PHE A 110 2.92 22.95 -2.02
CA PHE A 110 1.95 24.05 -2.12
C PHE A 110 2.35 25.28 -1.29
N GLY A 111 3.41 25.20 -0.48
CA GLY A 111 3.83 26.29 0.41
C GLY A 111 2.80 26.59 1.52
N LEU A 112 1.90 25.65 1.81
CA LEU A 112 0.85 25.79 2.83
C LEU A 112 1.31 25.20 4.16
N PRO A 113 0.85 25.72 5.32
CA PRO A 113 1.26 25.17 6.61
C PRO A 113 0.94 23.67 6.73
N ALA A 114 1.88 22.84 7.20
CA ALA A 114 1.69 21.40 7.33
C ALA A 114 0.43 21.01 8.13
N VAL A 115 0.10 21.80 9.16
CA VAL A 115 -1.12 21.61 9.97
C VAL A 115 -2.38 21.60 9.11
N ALA A 116 -2.44 22.44 8.07
CA ALA A 116 -3.58 22.50 7.15
C ALA A 116 -3.71 21.20 6.35
N GLY A 117 -2.61 20.64 5.85
CA GLY A 117 -2.59 19.36 5.14
C GLY A 117 -2.97 18.18 6.03
N SER A 118 -2.41 18.11 7.25
CA SER A 118 -2.76 17.07 8.22
C SER A 118 -4.21 17.15 8.68
N LEU A 119 -4.73 18.36 8.91
CA LEU A 119 -6.13 18.57 9.30
C LEU A 119 -7.08 18.21 8.16
N PHE A 120 -6.78 18.67 6.94
CA PHE A 120 -7.53 18.31 5.74
C PHE A 120 -7.63 16.78 5.60
N MET A 121 -6.48 16.10 5.65
CA MET A 121 -6.43 14.63 5.55
C MET A 121 -7.24 13.95 6.67
N THR A 122 -7.10 14.43 7.91
CA THR A 122 -7.86 13.91 9.06
C THR A 122 -9.36 14.00 8.83
N VAL A 123 -9.85 15.17 8.44
CA VAL A 123 -11.29 15.43 8.24
C VAL A 123 -11.86 14.52 7.16
N ILE A 124 -11.21 14.45 5.98
CA ILE A 124 -11.71 13.62 4.88
C ILE A 124 -11.63 12.13 5.22
N THR A 125 -10.58 11.69 5.93
CA THR A 125 -10.43 10.30 6.34
C THR A 125 -11.51 9.90 7.35
N ILE A 126 -11.75 10.69 8.39
CA ILE A 126 -12.81 10.41 9.38
C ILE A 126 -14.18 10.42 8.70
N ALA A 127 -14.46 11.43 7.86
CA ALA A 127 -15.73 11.51 7.13
C ALA A 127 -15.98 10.24 6.32
N THR A 128 -14.97 9.74 5.61
CA THR A 128 -15.09 8.52 4.80
C THR A 128 -15.22 7.26 5.64
N VAL A 129 -14.41 7.08 6.69
CA VAL A 129 -14.43 5.86 7.51
C VAL A 129 -15.78 5.70 8.22
N THR A 130 -16.47 6.79 8.54
CA THR A 130 -17.81 6.74 9.16
C THR A 130 -18.94 6.38 8.18
N LEU A 131 -18.65 6.23 6.88
CA LEU A 131 -19.56 5.68 5.88
C LEU A 131 -19.63 4.14 5.97
N ASN A 132 -20.50 3.53 5.17
CA ASN A 132 -20.51 2.07 5.05
C ASN A 132 -19.27 1.56 4.28
N VAL A 133 -18.90 0.30 4.54
CA VAL A 133 -17.70 -0.30 3.95
C VAL A 133 -17.72 -0.28 2.42
N GLN A 134 -18.90 -0.39 1.77
CA GLN A 134 -19.01 -0.35 0.31
C GLN A 134 -18.65 1.03 -0.25
N LYS A 135 -19.05 2.12 0.42
CA LYS A 135 -18.65 3.49 0.04
C LYS A 135 -17.16 3.72 0.27
N VAL A 136 -16.62 3.23 1.38
CA VAL A 136 -15.17 3.26 1.65
C VAL A 136 -14.40 2.59 0.52
N ILE A 137 -14.78 1.36 0.17
CA ILE A 137 -14.17 0.61 -0.94
C ILE A 137 -14.29 1.37 -2.26
N SER A 138 -15.46 1.95 -2.53
CA SER A 138 -15.71 2.70 -3.77
C SER A 138 -14.79 3.92 -3.89
N LEU A 139 -14.62 4.68 -2.81
CA LEU A 139 -13.76 5.87 -2.79
C LEU A 139 -12.28 5.51 -2.94
N ILE A 140 -11.83 4.45 -2.27
CA ILE A 140 -10.45 3.95 -2.46
C ILE A 140 -10.24 3.53 -3.92
N SER A 141 -11.20 2.77 -4.47
CA SER A 141 -11.10 2.26 -5.83
C SER A 141 -11.17 3.35 -6.92
N SER A 142 -11.72 4.54 -6.63
CA SER A 142 -11.84 5.59 -7.64
C SER A 142 -10.56 6.38 -7.87
N VAL A 143 -9.64 6.41 -6.90
CA VAL A 143 -8.37 7.15 -7.03
C VAL A 143 -7.34 6.35 -7.82
N THR A 144 -7.30 5.02 -7.65
CA THR A 144 -6.33 4.11 -8.29
C THR A 144 -6.17 4.27 -9.81
N PRO A 145 -7.24 4.42 -10.62
CA PRO A 145 -7.10 4.58 -12.07
C PRO A 145 -6.31 5.83 -12.47
N PHE A 146 -6.40 6.92 -11.72
CA PHE A 146 -5.65 8.14 -11.99
C PHE A 146 -4.15 7.92 -11.83
N LEU A 147 -3.74 7.20 -10.77
CA LEU A 147 -2.35 6.80 -10.60
C LEU A 147 -1.87 5.94 -11.76
N LEU A 148 -2.67 4.96 -12.20
CA LEU A 148 -2.27 4.10 -13.33
C LEU A 148 -2.02 4.91 -14.60
N VAL A 149 -2.90 5.86 -14.92
CA VAL A 149 -2.70 6.76 -16.07
C VAL A 149 -1.42 7.56 -15.92
N MET A 150 -1.18 8.18 -14.75
CA MET A 150 0.03 8.96 -14.50
C MET A 150 1.30 8.14 -14.65
N VAL A 151 1.33 6.93 -14.07
CA VAL A 151 2.48 6.02 -14.18
C VAL A 151 2.72 5.59 -15.62
N VAL A 152 1.68 5.32 -16.40
CA VAL A 152 1.81 4.97 -17.83
C VAL A 152 2.36 6.15 -18.64
N VAL A 153 1.87 7.37 -18.39
CA VAL A 153 2.34 8.59 -19.07
C VAL A 153 3.82 8.83 -18.76
N ILE A 154 4.20 8.74 -17.49
CA ILE A 154 5.59 8.94 -17.04
C ILE A 154 6.50 7.85 -17.61
N ALA A 155 6.09 6.58 -17.54
CA ALA A 155 6.86 5.47 -18.11
C ALA A 155 7.06 5.60 -19.62
N GLY A 156 6.00 5.99 -20.35
CA GLY A 156 6.08 6.26 -21.78
C GLY A 156 7.08 7.37 -22.08
N TYR A 157 6.97 8.51 -21.39
CA TYR A 157 7.88 9.64 -21.57
C TYR A 157 9.34 9.25 -21.27
N SER A 158 9.58 8.57 -20.14
CA SER A 158 10.93 8.14 -19.73
C SER A 158 11.55 7.19 -20.73
N LEU A 159 10.77 6.29 -21.35
CA LEU A 159 11.23 5.38 -22.40
C LEU A 159 11.56 6.11 -23.71
N PHE A 160 10.74 7.09 -24.12
CA PHE A 160 11.00 7.87 -25.34
C PHE A 160 12.25 8.77 -25.22
N HIS A 161 12.63 9.15 -24.01
CA HIS A 161 13.80 9.97 -23.72
C HIS A 161 14.93 9.17 -23.07
N PHE A 162 14.90 7.84 -23.22
CA PHE A 162 15.96 6.97 -22.74
C PHE A 162 17.08 6.91 -23.77
N ASP A 163 18.28 7.28 -23.34
CA ASP A 163 19.51 7.06 -24.09
C ASP A 163 20.40 6.08 -23.31
N PRO A 164 20.48 4.79 -23.72
CA PRO A 164 21.20 3.75 -22.99
C PRO A 164 22.69 4.04 -22.81
N ASP A 165 23.31 4.75 -23.76
CA ASP A 165 24.73 5.05 -23.73
C ASP A 165 25.06 6.24 -22.81
N SER A 166 24.03 6.99 -22.39
CA SER A 166 24.17 8.16 -21.51
C SER A 166 24.22 7.81 -20.01
N ILE A 167 23.78 6.60 -19.63
CA ILE A 167 23.63 6.20 -18.23
C ILE A 167 24.72 5.20 -17.83
N ASP A 168 25.62 5.64 -16.95
CA ASP A 168 26.48 4.72 -16.20
C ASP A 168 25.66 4.12 -15.04
N MET A 169 25.02 2.98 -15.31
CA MET A 169 24.12 2.33 -14.35
C MET A 169 24.83 1.95 -13.05
N ASP A 170 26.10 1.54 -13.10
CA ASP A 170 26.85 1.16 -11.90
C ASP A 170 27.12 2.39 -11.02
N ALA A 171 27.53 3.51 -11.64
CA ALA A 171 27.69 4.77 -10.93
C ALA A 171 26.37 5.35 -10.41
N ALA A 172 25.28 5.21 -11.17
CA ALA A 172 23.96 5.67 -10.77
C ALA A 172 23.41 4.88 -9.58
N VAL A 173 23.50 3.54 -9.63
CA VAL A 173 23.10 2.65 -8.55
C VAL A 173 23.90 2.92 -7.27
N ALA A 174 25.20 3.20 -7.38
CA ALA A 174 26.06 3.51 -6.25
C ALA A 174 25.64 4.76 -5.44
N LYS A 175 24.85 5.67 -6.05
CA LYS A 175 24.28 6.83 -5.35
C LYS A 175 23.00 6.52 -4.59
N THR A 176 22.40 5.36 -4.84
CA THR A 176 21.14 4.95 -4.20
C THR A 176 21.40 4.17 -2.92
N SER A 177 20.37 4.05 -2.06
CA SER A 177 20.42 3.26 -0.84
C SER A 177 19.48 2.04 -0.96
N PRO A 178 19.96 0.85 -1.35
CA PRO A 178 19.12 -0.33 -1.47
C PRO A 178 18.55 -0.75 -0.11
N ALA A 179 17.28 -1.16 -0.09
CA ALA A 179 16.61 -1.62 1.13
C ALA A 179 17.01 -3.05 1.56
N ALA A 180 17.79 -3.77 0.74
CA ALA A 180 18.21 -5.14 0.99
C ALA A 180 19.57 -5.44 0.34
N SER A 181 20.19 -6.55 0.73
CA SER A 181 21.49 -6.97 0.20
C SER A 181 21.46 -7.47 -1.25
N ASN A 182 20.29 -7.85 -1.76
CA ASN A 182 20.11 -8.32 -3.14
C ASN A 182 18.66 -8.16 -3.60
N TRP A 183 18.46 -8.18 -4.91
CA TRP A 183 17.16 -7.96 -5.56
C TRP A 183 16.07 -8.94 -5.10
N LEU A 184 16.42 -10.19 -4.84
CA LEU A 184 15.47 -11.22 -4.42
C LEU A 184 14.96 -10.92 -3.01
N MET A 185 15.87 -10.61 -2.09
CA MET A 185 15.51 -10.21 -0.73
C MET A 185 14.74 -8.89 -0.74
N GLY A 186 15.11 -7.93 -1.60
CA GLY A 186 14.37 -6.69 -1.80
C GLY A 186 12.91 -6.95 -2.18
N ALA A 187 12.67 -7.77 -3.21
CA ALA A 187 11.32 -8.13 -3.64
C ALA A 187 10.52 -8.85 -2.54
N LEU A 188 11.15 -9.80 -1.83
CA LEU A 188 10.50 -10.56 -0.75
C LEU A 188 10.14 -9.66 0.45
N LEU A 189 11.05 -8.78 0.87
CA LEU A 189 10.81 -7.79 1.93
C LEU A 189 9.70 -6.83 1.53
N TYR A 190 9.71 -6.37 0.28
CA TYR A 190 8.70 -5.43 -0.21
C TYR A 190 7.29 -6.04 -0.17
N VAL A 191 7.15 -7.29 -0.65
CA VAL A 191 5.87 -8.01 -0.58
C VAL A 191 5.47 -8.28 0.86
N SER A 192 6.41 -8.72 1.70
CA SER A 192 6.23 -8.98 3.12
C SER A 192 5.62 -7.77 3.84
N TYR A 193 6.30 -6.63 3.77
CA TYR A 193 5.88 -5.39 4.39
C TYR A 193 4.48 -4.94 3.93
N ASN A 194 4.25 -4.93 2.61
CA ASN A 194 2.97 -4.46 2.06
C ASN A 194 1.80 -5.40 2.39
N ILE A 195 2.03 -6.72 2.41
CA ILE A 195 1.02 -7.67 2.85
C ILE A 195 0.73 -7.51 4.35
N ALA A 196 1.74 -7.28 5.18
CA ALA A 196 1.53 -6.99 6.60
C ALA A 196 0.68 -5.74 6.82
N ALA A 197 0.94 -4.67 6.08
CA ALA A 197 0.16 -3.44 6.14
C ALA A 197 -1.27 -3.64 5.60
N GLY A 198 -1.42 -4.32 4.47
CA GLY A 198 -2.69 -4.44 3.76
C GLY A 198 -3.61 -5.55 4.24
N VAL A 199 -3.09 -6.59 4.90
CA VAL A 199 -3.86 -7.82 5.23
C VAL A 199 -5.18 -7.50 5.92
N ALA A 200 -5.17 -6.48 6.77
CA ALA A 200 -6.33 -6.15 7.56
C ALA A 200 -7.50 -5.65 6.71
N MET A 201 -7.26 -4.67 5.84
CA MET A 201 -8.33 -4.14 5.00
C MET A 201 -8.63 -5.06 3.82
N ILE A 202 -7.63 -5.73 3.24
CA ILE A 202 -7.84 -6.68 2.12
C ILE A 202 -8.81 -7.80 2.52
N THR A 203 -8.67 -8.33 3.74
CA THR A 203 -9.55 -9.40 4.23
C THR A 203 -10.96 -8.89 4.53
N VAL A 204 -11.10 -7.69 5.09
CA VAL A 204 -12.41 -7.03 5.26
C VAL A 204 -13.10 -6.82 3.92
N ILE A 205 -12.40 -6.35 2.89
CA ILE A 205 -12.94 -6.21 1.54
C ILE A 205 -13.43 -7.55 1.00
N GLY A 206 -12.62 -8.61 1.16
CA GLY A 206 -13.01 -9.96 0.82
C GLY A 206 -14.31 -10.39 1.49
N GLY A 207 -14.47 -10.08 2.79
CA GLY A 207 -15.66 -10.38 3.59
C GLY A 207 -16.95 -9.74 3.08
N THR A 208 -16.87 -8.64 2.33
CA THR A 208 -18.05 -8.00 1.73
C THR A 208 -18.66 -8.78 0.55
N VAL A 209 -17.98 -9.84 0.07
CA VAL A 209 -18.43 -10.65 -1.06
C VAL A 209 -18.56 -12.11 -0.64
N LYS A 210 -19.75 -12.70 -0.85
CA LYS A 210 -20.02 -14.11 -0.54
C LYS A 210 -19.39 -15.10 -1.53
N ASP A 211 -19.24 -14.68 -2.78
CA ASP A 211 -18.65 -15.51 -3.84
C ASP A 211 -17.11 -15.46 -3.77
N GLN A 212 -16.51 -16.56 -3.30
CA GLN A 212 -15.06 -16.72 -3.19
C GLN A 212 -14.32 -16.62 -4.53
N LYS A 213 -14.95 -17.01 -5.64
CA LYS A 213 -14.32 -16.88 -6.98
C LYS A 213 -14.25 -15.42 -7.38
N VAL A 214 -15.30 -14.64 -7.10
CA VAL A 214 -15.31 -13.19 -7.35
C VAL A 214 -14.28 -12.47 -6.48
N ALA A 215 -14.20 -12.83 -5.20
CA ALA A 215 -13.21 -12.28 -4.27
C ALA A 215 -11.78 -12.61 -4.71
N GLY A 216 -11.48 -13.89 -4.97
CA GLY A 216 -10.16 -14.34 -5.41
C GLY A 216 -9.72 -13.71 -6.73
N ARG A 217 -10.62 -13.59 -7.72
CA ARG A 217 -10.34 -12.84 -8.95
C ARG A 217 -10.01 -11.37 -8.67
N GLY A 218 -10.69 -10.76 -7.70
CA GLY A 218 -10.37 -9.40 -7.26
C GLY A 218 -8.98 -9.30 -6.65
N GLY A 219 -8.59 -10.27 -5.81
CA GLY A 219 -7.22 -10.37 -5.28
C GLY A 219 -6.16 -10.53 -6.37
N ILE A 220 -6.40 -11.38 -7.38
CA ILE A 220 -5.49 -11.54 -8.53
C ILE A 220 -5.38 -10.22 -9.32
N ILE A 221 -6.51 -9.59 -9.67
CA ILE A 221 -6.51 -8.32 -10.41
C ILE A 221 -5.75 -7.24 -9.62
N GLY A 222 -5.97 -7.15 -8.31
CA GLY A 222 -5.29 -6.19 -7.45
C GLY A 222 -3.79 -6.44 -7.39
N GLY A 223 -3.37 -7.68 -7.17
CA GLY A 223 -1.96 -8.02 -7.08
C GLY A 223 -1.20 -7.88 -8.40
N LEU A 224 -1.79 -8.29 -9.53
CA LEU A 224 -1.20 -8.09 -10.85
C LEU A 224 -1.18 -6.60 -11.24
N GLY A 225 -2.25 -5.85 -10.95
CA GLY A 225 -2.29 -4.41 -11.21
C GLY A 225 -1.26 -3.63 -10.40
N LEU A 226 -1.09 -4.00 -9.12
CA LEU A 226 -0.02 -3.45 -8.29
C LEU A 226 1.36 -3.82 -8.85
N GLY A 227 1.57 -5.08 -9.23
CA GLY A 227 2.80 -5.54 -9.86
C GLY A 227 3.15 -4.82 -11.16
N LEU A 228 2.14 -4.53 -11.98
CA LEU A 228 2.30 -3.75 -13.20
C LEU A 228 2.73 -2.31 -12.88
N LEU A 229 2.14 -1.67 -11.88
CA LEU A 229 2.56 -0.34 -11.44
C LEU A 229 4.03 -0.36 -10.95
N ILE A 230 4.41 -1.34 -10.15
CA ILE A 230 5.81 -1.51 -9.69
C ILE A 230 6.75 -1.62 -10.88
N LEU A 231 6.41 -2.46 -11.86
CA LEU A 231 7.24 -2.68 -13.04
C LEU A 231 7.38 -1.41 -13.88
N LEU A 232 6.28 -0.69 -14.14
CA LEU A 232 6.30 0.55 -14.92
C LEU A 232 7.08 1.66 -14.23
N ILE A 233 6.89 1.83 -12.91
CA ILE A 233 7.68 2.78 -12.12
C ILE A 233 9.16 2.37 -12.18
N ASN A 234 9.49 1.11 -11.94
CA ASN A 234 10.87 0.63 -11.97
C ASN A 234 11.54 0.89 -13.33
N ILE A 235 10.85 0.61 -14.44
CA ILE A 235 11.33 0.93 -15.80
C ILE A 235 11.55 2.45 -15.96
N SER A 236 10.63 3.27 -15.45
CA SER A 236 10.76 4.74 -15.50
C SER A 236 11.99 5.22 -14.72
N MET A 237 12.30 4.57 -13.59
CA MET A 237 13.46 4.90 -12.77
C MET A 237 14.76 4.47 -13.45
N LEU A 238 14.83 3.24 -13.96
CA LEU A 238 16.03 2.71 -14.61
C LEU A 238 16.42 3.51 -15.85
N THR A 239 15.43 4.04 -16.59
CA THR A 239 15.69 4.82 -17.82
C THR A 239 16.09 6.26 -17.56
N GLN A 240 15.97 6.76 -16.32
CA GLN A 240 16.26 8.15 -15.97
C GLN A 240 17.09 8.26 -14.68
N MET A 241 17.77 7.18 -14.27
CA MET A 241 18.35 7.00 -12.93
C MET A 241 19.29 8.14 -12.52
N ASP A 242 20.09 8.67 -13.44
CA ASP A 242 21.03 9.77 -13.16
C ASP A 242 20.37 11.04 -12.63
N LYS A 243 19.09 11.26 -12.93
CA LYS A 243 18.32 12.44 -12.52
C LYS A 243 17.61 12.27 -11.19
N ILE A 244 17.53 11.04 -10.67
CA ILE A 244 16.60 10.69 -9.59
C ILE A 244 17.21 9.82 -8.49
N ALA A 245 18.48 9.40 -8.62
CA ALA A 245 19.10 8.46 -7.68
C ALA A 245 19.16 8.99 -6.23
N ASP A 246 19.20 10.31 -6.05
CA ASP A 246 19.36 11.02 -4.77
C ASP A 246 18.18 11.92 -4.39
N VAL A 247 17.08 11.89 -5.17
CA VAL A 247 15.90 12.72 -4.90
C VAL A 247 14.89 12.00 -4.02
N ALA A 248 14.21 12.73 -3.13
CA ALA A 248 13.25 12.14 -2.19
C ALA A 248 11.94 11.66 -2.83
N MET A 249 11.52 12.27 -3.95
CA MET A 249 10.27 11.95 -4.65
C MET A 249 10.50 11.78 -6.16
N PRO A 250 11.13 10.66 -6.58
CA PRO A 250 11.51 10.43 -7.98
C PRO A 250 10.38 10.62 -9.00
N MET A 251 9.17 10.13 -8.72
CA MET A 251 8.04 10.27 -9.64
C MET A 251 7.57 11.71 -9.82
N ILE A 252 7.67 12.54 -8.78
CA ILE A 252 7.39 13.98 -8.91
C ILE A 252 8.47 14.62 -9.79
N THR A 253 9.74 14.32 -9.56
CA THR A 253 10.85 14.82 -10.39
C THR A 253 10.68 14.45 -11.86
N LEU A 254 10.35 13.18 -12.16
CA LEU A 254 10.08 12.73 -13.52
C LEU A 254 8.87 13.43 -14.13
N SER A 255 7.79 13.61 -13.36
CA SER A 255 6.61 14.33 -13.85
C SER A 255 6.88 15.82 -14.15
N ASN A 256 7.72 16.48 -13.34
CA ASN A 256 8.15 17.86 -13.57
C ASN A 256 9.02 18.00 -14.83
N ALA A 257 9.83 16.98 -15.15
CA ALA A 257 10.62 16.95 -16.37
C ALA A 257 9.75 16.89 -17.64
N ILE A 258 8.53 16.35 -17.55
CA ILE A 258 7.55 16.39 -18.65
C ILE A 258 6.99 17.81 -18.78
N HIS A 259 6.37 18.32 -17.70
CA HIS A 259 5.83 19.67 -17.61
C HIS A 259 5.42 19.96 -16.16
N PRO A 260 5.57 21.20 -15.62
CA PRO A 260 5.18 21.52 -14.24
C PRO A 260 3.74 21.18 -13.87
N ILE A 261 2.80 21.32 -14.81
CA ILE A 261 1.39 20.92 -14.60
C ILE A 261 1.26 19.42 -14.32
N VAL A 262 2.04 18.57 -14.98
CA VAL A 262 2.03 17.11 -14.75
C VAL A 262 2.56 16.82 -13.34
N GLY A 263 3.55 17.58 -12.87
CA GLY A 263 4.01 17.60 -11.48
C GLY A 263 2.91 17.87 -10.47
N TYR A 264 2.16 18.96 -10.65
CA TYR A 264 1.04 19.28 -9.77
C TYR A 264 -0.06 18.20 -9.79
N ILE A 265 -0.37 17.63 -10.96
CA ILE A 265 -1.32 16.52 -11.06
C ILE A 265 -0.79 15.30 -10.30
N MET A 266 0.50 14.98 -10.42
CA MET A 266 1.12 13.87 -9.69
C MET A 266 1.07 14.10 -8.17
N ALA A 267 1.30 15.32 -7.70
CA ALA A 267 1.17 15.67 -6.29
C ALA A 267 -0.27 15.48 -5.78
N ILE A 268 -1.29 15.87 -6.56
CA ILE A 268 -2.70 15.63 -6.22
C ILE A 268 -3.01 14.12 -6.15
N VAL A 269 -2.52 13.34 -7.11
CA VAL A 269 -2.66 11.88 -7.10
C VAL A 269 -2.00 11.29 -5.84
N LEU A 270 -0.81 11.76 -5.48
CA LEU A 270 -0.08 11.31 -4.29
C LEU A 270 -0.85 11.60 -3.00
N ILE A 271 -1.45 12.78 -2.87
CA ILE A 271 -2.37 13.10 -1.76
C ILE A 271 -3.56 12.12 -1.74
N GLY A 272 -4.12 11.80 -2.91
CA GLY A 272 -5.18 10.80 -3.05
C GLY A 272 -4.76 9.39 -2.60
N MET A 273 -3.51 8.99 -2.87
CA MET A 273 -2.98 7.70 -2.44
C MET A 273 -2.74 7.67 -0.91
N ILE A 274 -2.22 8.75 -0.32
CA ILE A 274 -2.12 8.89 1.14
C ILE A 274 -3.50 8.78 1.79
N TYR A 275 -4.49 9.46 1.22
CA TYR A 275 -5.87 9.37 1.68
C TYR A 275 -6.40 7.94 1.67
N ASN A 276 -6.17 7.20 0.58
CA ASN A 276 -6.61 5.81 0.48
C ASN A 276 -6.02 4.93 1.58
N THR A 277 -4.70 5.04 1.80
CA THR A 277 -4.04 4.30 2.88
C THR A 277 -4.56 4.74 4.24
N ALA A 278 -4.70 6.04 4.50
CA ALA A 278 -5.22 6.56 5.78
C ALA A 278 -6.62 6.02 6.10
N VAL A 279 -7.52 6.03 5.11
CA VAL A 279 -8.88 5.47 5.22
C VAL A 279 -8.84 3.97 5.47
N ALA A 280 -8.04 3.22 4.72
CA ALA A 280 -7.93 1.78 4.87
C ALA A 280 -7.45 1.39 6.27
N MET A 281 -6.40 2.05 6.76
CA MET A 281 -5.79 1.75 8.05
C MET A 281 -6.69 2.17 9.22
N LEU A 282 -7.27 3.38 9.17
CA LEU A 282 -8.17 3.84 10.23
C LEU A 282 -9.46 3.01 10.28
N TYR A 283 -10.01 2.62 9.12
CA TYR A 283 -11.16 1.73 9.05
C TYR A 283 -10.83 0.37 9.68
N ALA A 284 -9.74 -0.27 9.24
CA ALA A 284 -9.37 -1.60 9.72
C ALA A 284 -9.03 -1.62 11.22
N PHE A 285 -8.39 -0.56 11.72
CA PHE A 285 -8.14 -0.33 13.15
C PHE A 285 -9.46 -0.22 13.92
N SER A 286 -10.36 0.65 13.47
CA SER A 286 -11.64 0.89 14.13
C SER A 286 -12.50 -0.37 14.12
N ALA A 287 -12.54 -1.09 12.99
CA ALA A 287 -13.34 -2.29 12.80
C ALA A 287 -12.83 -3.47 13.63
N ARG A 288 -11.55 -3.46 13.98
CA ARG A 288 -10.96 -4.43 14.91
C ARG A 288 -11.45 -4.24 16.33
N VAL A 289 -11.59 -3.00 16.80
CA VAL A 289 -12.00 -2.72 18.19
C VAL A 289 -13.51 -2.69 18.34
N VAL A 290 -14.20 -2.05 17.39
CA VAL A 290 -15.65 -1.85 17.41
C VAL A 290 -16.23 -2.34 16.10
N LYS A 291 -17.29 -3.17 16.20
CA LYS A 291 -17.99 -3.65 15.00
C LYS A 291 -18.60 -2.48 14.21
N PRO A 292 -18.44 -2.40 12.87
CA PRO A 292 -18.93 -1.28 12.05
C PRO A 292 -20.43 -0.98 12.17
N GLU A 293 -21.25 -1.97 12.54
CA GLU A 293 -22.70 -1.81 12.68
C GLU A 293 -23.10 -1.07 13.95
N LYS A 294 -22.21 -0.96 14.95
CA LYS A 294 -22.51 -0.30 16.22
C LYS A 294 -22.39 1.22 16.08
N PRO A 295 -23.29 2.02 16.69
CA PRO A 295 -23.17 3.48 16.68
C PRO A 295 -21.86 3.97 17.33
N SER A 296 -21.33 3.20 18.30
CA SER A 296 -20.04 3.47 18.93
C SER A 296 -18.85 3.41 17.96
N PHE A 297 -19.00 2.79 16.78
CA PHE A 297 -17.95 2.75 15.76
C PHE A 297 -17.58 4.16 15.30
N LYS A 298 -18.58 5.00 15.00
CA LYS A 298 -18.34 6.37 14.54
C LYS A 298 -17.65 7.21 15.63
N ALA A 299 -18.11 7.10 16.86
CA ALA A 299 -17.50 7.79 17.99
C ALA A 299 -16.04 7.35 18.21
N PHE A 300 -15.77 6.05 18.11
CA PHE A 300 -14.42 5.49 18.22
C PHE A 300 -13.50 5.98 17.09
N THR A 301 -13.97 5.93 15.84
CA THR A 301 -13.23 6.44 14.67
C THR A 301 -12.91 7.92 14.80
N ILE A 302 -13.88 8.75 15.23
CA ILE A 302 -13.67 10.19 15.42
C ILE A 302 -12.62 10.42 16.52
N LEU A 303 -12.77 9.76 17.67
CA LEU A 303 -11.84 9.89 18.80
C LEU A 303 -10.42 9.53 18.38
N PHE A 304 -10.21 8.34 17.81
CA PHE A 304 -8.87 7.90 17.42
C PHE A 304 -8.35 8.61 16.17
N GLY A 305 -9.22 9.09 15.28
CA GLY A 305 -8.81 9.98 14.19
C GLY A 305 -8.25 11.31 14.71
N VAL A 306 -8.89 11.90 15.73
CA VAL A 306 -8.39 13.13 16.37
C VAL A 306 -7.09 12.86 17.14
N ILE A 307 -6.98 11.73 17.86
CA ILE A 307 -5.73 11.35 18.52
C ILE A 307 -4.62 11.14 17.50
N ALA A 308 -4.90 10.49 16.36
CA ALA A 308 -3.93 10.33 15.27
C ALA A 308 -3.50 11.67 14.68
N PHE A 309 -4.41 12.64 14.54
CA PHE A 309 -4.08 14.00 14.13
C PHE A 309 -3.13 14.67 15.12
N ILE A 310 -3.40 14.60 16.42
CA ILE A 310 -2.51 15.17 17.44
C ILE A 310 -1.14 14.49 17.41
N ALA A 311 -1.10 13.16 17.28
CA ALA A 311 0.14 12.40 17.18
C ALA A 311 0.91 12.68 15.88
N SER A 312 0.24 13.16 14.82
CA SER A 312 0.89 13.46 13.53
C SER A 312 1.90 14.62 13.62
N PHE A 313 1.81 15.45 14.67
CA PHE A 313 2.76 16.52 14.97
C PHE A 313 4.11 16.02 15.49
N LEU A 314 4.27 14.73 15.77
CA LEU A 314 5.58 14.13 16.09
C LEU A 314 6.58 14.18 14.92
N GLY A 315 6.10 14.54 13.72
CA GLY A 315 6.90 14.73 12.52
C GLY A 315 7.03 13.44 11.70
N PHE A 316 6.89 13.57 10.39
CA PHE A 316 6.83 12.43 9.46
C PHE A 316 8.07 11.55 9.54
N VAL A 317 9.27 12.14 9.53
CA VAL A 317 10.55 11.42 9.57
C VAL A 317 10.67 10.57 10.85
N ASN A 318 10.36 11.13 12.01
CA ASN A 318 10.40 10.42 13.29
C ASN A 318 9.42 9.25 13.33
N LEU A 319 8.20 9.48 12.82
CA LEU A 319 7.15 8.46 12.78
C LEU A 319 7.53 7.30 11.86
N VAL A 320 8.05 7.59 10.66
CA VAL A 320 8.53 6.55 9.74
C VAL A 320 9.69 5.78 10.36
N GLY A 321 10.68 6.47 10.93
CA GLY A 321 11.86 5.86 11.57
C GLY A 321 11.53 4.97 12.78
N THR A 322 10.37 5.16 13.41
CA THR A 322 9.95 4.38 14.59
C THR A 322 8.95 3.27 14.23
N VAL A 323 7.95 3.58 13.41
CA VAL A 323 6.84 2.68 13.10
C VAL A 323 7.27 1.61 12.09
N TYR A 324 8.06 1.96 11.07
CA TYR A 324 8.31 1.05 9.95
C TYR A 324 9.30 -0.08 10.26
N PRO A 325 10.40 0.11 11.02
CA PRO A 325 11.35 -0.98 11.32
C PRO A 325 10.73 -2.21 11.98
N ILE A 326 9.66 -2.02 12.76
CA ILE A 326 9.00 -3.11 13.50
C ILE A 326 8.10 -3.95 12.55
N THR A 327 7.67 -3.42 11.40
CA THR A 327 6.70 -4.08 10.48
C THR A 327 7.31 -5.15 9.56
N GLY A 328 8.58 -5.01 9.18
CA GLY A 328 9.16 -5.82 8.09
C GLY A 328 9.19 -7.33 8.36
N TYR A 329 9.51 -7.72 9.60
CA TYR A 329 9.58 -9.13 10.01
C TYR A 329 8.21 -9.79 10.19
N LEU A 330 7.19 -8.99 10.54
CA LEU A 330 5.82 -9.48 10.71
C LEU A 330 5.26 -10.04 9.39
N GLY A 331 5.58 -9.42 8.27
CA GLY A 331 5.09 -9.83 6.97
C GLY A 331 5.56 -11.22 6.54
N PHE A 332 6.80 -11.62 6.88
CA PHE A 332 7.29 -12.96 6.56
C PHE A 332 6.53 -14.03 7.33
N LEU A 333 6.23 -13.76 8.59
CA LEU A 333 5.40 -14.63 9.41
C LEU A 333 3.99 -14.78 8.80
N LEU A 334 3.39 -13.66 8.37
CA LEU A 334 2.08 -13.68 7.72
C LEU A 334 2.10 -14.44 6.39
N ILE A 335 3.10 -14.23 5.55
CA ILE A 335 3.27 -14.98 4.29
C ILE A 335 3.34 -16.48 4.56
N ALA A 336 4.18 -16.91 5.51
CA ALA A 336 4.30 -18.31 5.88
C ALA A 336 2.95 -18.88 6.38
N ALA A 337 2.24 -18.15 7.24
CA ALA A 337 0.93 -18.56 7.76
C ALA A 337 -0.13 -18.68 6.64
N ILE A 338 -0.15 -17.75 5.68
CA ILE A 338 -1.05 -17.79 4.52
C ILE A 338 -0.76 -19.00 3.64
N ILE A 339 0.52 -19.28 3.34
CA ILE A 339 0.93 -20.43 2.52
C ILE A 339 0.52 -21.74 3.20
N VAL A 340 0.80 -21.88 4.50
CA VAL A 340 0.42 -23.07 5.28
C VAL A 340 -1.10 -23.26 5.29
N SER A 341 -1.86 -22.18 5.52
CA SER A 341 -3.33 -22.22 5.47
C SER A 341 -3.85 -22.68 4.10
N TRP A 342 -3.28 -22.17 3.00
CA TRP A 342 -3.65 -22.55 1.64
C TRP A 342 -3.37 -24.03 1.34
N VAL A 343 -2.19 -24.55 1.72
CA VAL A 343 -1.83 -25.96 1.53
C VAL A 343 -2.76 -26.88 2.32
N MET A 344 -3.03 -26.55 3.58
CA MET A 344 -3.95 -27.33 4.42
C MET A 344 -5.38 -27.33 3.86
N PHE A 345 -5.81 -26.22 3.27
CA PHE A 345 -7.12 -26.12 2.64
C PHE A 345 -7.26 -27.01 1.41
N LYS A 346 -6.29 -26.99 0.48
CA LYS A 346 -6.29 -27.90 -0.68
C LYS A 346 -6.39 -29.37 -0.27
N ARG A 347 -5.73 -29.76 0.83
CA ARG A 347 -5.82 -31.13 1.35
C ARG A 347 -7.21 -31.50 1.85
N LYS A 348 -7.97 -30.56 2.42
CA LYS A 348 -9.35 -30.79 2.88
C LYS A 348 -10.34 -30.83 1.72
N SER A 349 -10.17 -30.02 0.67
CA SER A 349 -11.07 -30.02 -0.49
C SER A 349 -10.89 -31.23 -1.41
N VAL A 350 -9.72 -31.87 -1.42
CA VAL A 350 -9.46 -33.11 -2.19
C VAL A 350 -9.99 -34.36 -1.46
N ARG A 351 -10.27 -34.25 -0.15
CA ARG A 351 -10.79 -35.35 0.68
C ARG A 351 -12.31 -35.29 0.89
N ALA A 352 -12.99 -34.25 0.41
CA ALA A 352 -14.43 -34.03 0.56
C ALA A 352 -15.11 -34.21 -0.79
#